data_AF-A0A8S3TW23-F1
#
_entry.id   AF-A0A8S3TW23-F1
#
_cell.length_a   1.000
_cell.length_b   1.000
_cell.length_c   1.000
_cell.angle_alpha   90.00
_cell.angle_beta   90.00
_cell.angle_gamma   90.00
#
_symmetry.space_group_name_H-M   'P 1'
#
loop_
_entity.id
_entity.type
_entity.pdbx_description
1 polymer ?
#
loop_
_entity_poly.entity_id
_entity_poly.type
_entity_poly.pdbx_seq_one_letter_code
_entity_poly.pdbx_strand_id
1 'polypeptide(L)'
;MNLSLVMRHICINCGIKRYGGNEQSWAFVCCDGRLHSLYHKILEESILCSYCQKPFPSRKLYKDHHKSCHQNLTPSCSREFDWVYMRIGAGHYEMNALKAFFELNWIPYLEKMCELMGFNSENAKHFAKTCKDHHLAWQLLLTFHTATLNEMVIPFVRSLMNTNDEPTVENYFKFYKQFQAQNPNHAYLHLQYKFMPEEVKACWDNNTSFSVSGNKSKGQDLDFILEEKNKAINQYLPSGSVPSDETWRNICCNLKFFETIQEKLAEILGLGQQSDYGTKLIDISMR
;
A
#
# COMPACT_ATOMS: atom_id res chain seq x y z
N MET A 1 -2.44 -12.17 18.21
CA MET A 1 -3.17 -12.95 17.19
C MET A 1 -2.52 -14.31 17.03
N ASN A 2 -3.27 -15.41 17.16
CA ASN A 2 -2.74 -16.76 16.95
C ASN A 2 -2.83 -17.11 15.46
N LEU A 3 -1.73 -16.95 14.74
CA LEU A 3 -1.64 -17.14 13.29
C LEU A 3 -1.96 -18.58 12.84
N SER A 4 -1.70 -19.58 13.67
CA SER A 4 -2.09 -20.98 13.38
C SER A 4 -3.60 -21.16 13.35
N LEU A 5 -4.35 -20.43 14.18
CA LEU A 5 -5.82 -20.43 14.12
C LEU A 5 -6.34 -19.79 12.84
N VAL A 6 -5.69 -18.71 12.39
CA VAL A 6 -6.03 -18.05 11.12
C VAL A 6 -5.84 -19.01 9.95
N MET A 7 -4.72 -19.73 9.90
CA MET A 7 -4.46 -20.73 8.85
C MET A 7 -5.46 -21.89 8.87
N ARG A 8 -5.85 -22.38 10.05
CA ARG A 8 -6.91 -23.40 10.16
C ARG A 8 -8.26 -22.87 9.67
N HIS A 9 -8.57 -21.61 9.96
CA HIS A 9 -9.79 -20.97 9.48
C HIS A 9 -9.80 -20.83 7.95
N ILE A 10 -8.67 -20.45 7.34
CA ILE A 10 -8.49 -20.43 5.88
C ILE A 10 -8.72 -21.82 5.29
N CYS A 11 -8.11 -22.87 5.89
CA CYS A 11 -8.30 -24.26 5.46
C CYS A 11 -9.79 -24.65 5.37
N ILE A 12 -10.56 -24.32 6.42
CA ILE A 12 -11.99 -24.65 6.53
C ILE A 12 -12.79 -23.87 5.48
N ASN A 13 -12.57 -22.56 5.38
CA ASN A 13 -13.34 -21.72 4.45
C ASN A 13 -13.04 -22.00 2.98
N CYS A 14 -11.79 -22.34 2.65
CA CYS A 14 -11.40 -22.67 1.29
C CYS A 14 -11.73 -24.13 0.91
N GLY A 15 -12.39 -24.88 1.79
CA GLY A 15 -12.73 -26.29 1.54
C GLY A 15 -11.51 -27.16 1.26
N ILE A 16 -10.34 -26.78 1.80
CA ILE A 16 -9.10 -27.53 1.59
C ILE A 16 -9.28 -28.88 2.27
N LYS A 17 -9.42 -29.93 1.45
CA LYS A 17 -9.52 -31.30 1.91
C LYS A 17 -8.21 -31.63 2.59
N ARG A 18 -8.26 -31.82 3.91
CA ARG A 18 -7.08 -32.11 4.69
C ARG A 18 -7.25 -33.40 5.48
N TYR A 19 -6.26 -34.27 5.27
CA TYR A 19 -6.08 -35.62 5.80
C TYR A 19 -7.03 -36.69 5.25
N GLY A 20 -6.43 -37.73 4.65
CA GLY A 20 -7.06 -39.05 4.46
C GLY A 20 -7.63 -39.37 3.08
N GLY A 21 -7.50 -38.49 2.09
CA GLY A 21 -7.89 -38.76 0.70
C GLY A 21 -6.68 -38.84 -0.24
N ASN A 22 -6.85 -39.47 -1.41
CA ASN A 22 -5.85 -39.45 -2.49
C ASN A 22 -5.75 -38.07 -3.19
N GLU A 23 -6.62 -37.12 -2.84
CA GLU A 23 -6.67 -35.78 -3.42
C GLU A 23 -5.97 -34.77 -2.50
N GLN A 24 -4.92 -34.12 -3.03
CA GLN A 24 -4.21 -33.04 -2.34
C GLN A 24 -4.65 -31.69 -2.90
N SER A 25 -5.23 -30.84 -2.05
CA SER A 25 -5.60 -29.47 -2.41
C SER A 25 -4.63 -28.47 -1.79
N TRP A 26 -4.31 -27.42 -2.54
CA TRP A 26 -3.35 -26.40 -2.16
C TRP A 26 -4.02 -25.03 -2.15
N ALA A 27 -3.53 -24.14 -1.29
CA ALA A 27 -3.95 -22.74 -1.26
C ALA A 27 -2.74 -21.82 -1.38
N PHE A 28 -2.87 -20.80 -2.21
CA PHE A 28 -1.93 -19.67 -2.21
C PHE A 28 -2.39 -18.65 -1.19
N VAL A 29 -1.52 -18.34 -0.22
CA VAL A 29 -1.77 -17.29 0.76
C VAL A 29 -0.78 -16.17 0.49
N CYS A 30 -1.31 -15.02 0.05
CA CYS A 30 -0.54 -13.81 -0.17
C CYS A 30 -0.61 -12.93 1.07
N CYS A 31 0.53 -12.49 1.59
CA CYS A 31 0.56 -11.47 2.62
C CYS A 31 1.89 -10.73 2.63
N ASP A 32 1.87 -9.50 3.14
CA ASP A 32 3.02 -8.60 3.13
C ASP A 32 3.64 -8.37 4.52
N GLY A 33 4.86 -7.81 4.49
CA GLY A 33 5.65 -7.45 5.65
C GLY A 33 5.87 -8.58 6.66
N ARG A 34 5.79 -8.22 7.94
CA ARG A 34 6.09 -9.11 9.08
C ARG A 34 5.21 -10.37 9.13
N LEU A 35 3.98 -10.30 8.64
CA LEU A 35 3.06 -11.43 8.62
C LEU A 35 3.61 -12.57 7.73
N HIS A 36 4.22 -12.24 6.59
CA HIS A 36 4.83 -13.22 5.70
C HIS A 36 5.91 -14.04 6.41
N SER A 37 6.84 -13.37 7.09
CA SER A 37 7.91 -14.03 7.85
C SER A 37 7.38 -14.88 9.00
N LEU A 38 6.37 -14.39 9.72
CA LEU A 38 5.76 -15.13 10.82
C LEU A 38 5.03 -16.39 10.34
N TYR A 39 4.34 -16.32 9.20
CA TYR A 39 3.69 -17.49 8.62
C TYR A 39 4.70 -18.52 8.15
N HIS A 40 5.79 -18.13 7.48
CA HIS A 40 6.86 -19.08 7.10
C HIS A 40 7.37 -19.90 8.29
N LYS A 41 7.65 -19.22 9.42
CA LYS A 41 8.06 -19.90 10.65
C LYS A 41 7.03 -20.93 11.13
N ILE A 42 5.75 -20.57 11.07
CA ILE A 42 4.64 -21.46 11.46
C ILE A 42 4.53 -22.66 10.51
N LEU A 43 4.70 -22.47 9.20
CA LEU A 43 4.69 -23.56 8.22
C LEU A 43 5.82 -24.57 8.47
N GLU A 44 6.98 -24.10 8.91
CA GLU A 44 8.15 -24.94 9.19
C GLU A 44 8.06 -25.67 10.53
N GLU A 45 7.57 -24.99 11.57
CA GLU A 45 7.60 -25.50 12.95
C GLU A 45 6.35 -26.28 13.34
N SER A 46 5.18 -26.00 12.73
CA SER A 46 3.93 -26.65 13.09
C SER A 46 3.88 -28.07 12.56
N ILE A 47 3.59 -29.02 13.43
CA ILE A 47 3.62 -30.45 13.18
C ILE A 47 2.30 -31.07 13.58
N LEU A 48 1.86 -32.07 12.83
CA LEU A 48 0.71 -32.88 13.17
C LEU A 48 1.12 -34.32 13.43
N CYS A 49 0.62 -34.89 14.52
CA CYS A 49 0.86 -36.30 14.84
C CYS A 49 0.07 -37.20 13.89
N SER A 50 0.73 -38.11 13.17
CA SER A 50 0.04 -38.98 12.20
C SER A 50 -0.96 -39.94 12.86
N TYR A 51 -0.79 -40.24 14.15
CA TYR A 51 -1.62 -41.22 14.86
C TYR A 51 -2.90 -40.64 15.44
N CYS A 52 -2.81 -39.49 16.12
CA CYS A 52 -3.97 -38.88 16.81
C CYS A 52 -4.43 -37.57 16.18
N GLN A 53 -3.78 -37.15 15.09
CA GLN A 53 -4.08 -35.92 14.35
C GLN A 53 -3.99 -34.63 15.17
N LYS A 54 -3.34 -34.68 16.35
CA LYS A 54 -3.16 -33.50 17.20
C LYS A 54 -2.06 -32.59 16.65
N PRO A 55 -2.30 -31.27 16.59
CA PRO A 55 -1.31 -30.29 16.16
C PRO A 55 -0.37 -29.86 17.30
N PHE A 56 0.88 -29.56 16.94
CA PHE A 56 1.94 -29.11 17.84
C PHE A 56 2.72 -27.97 17.20
N PRO A 57 3.02 -26.88 17.91
CA PRO A 57 3.70 -25.72 17.33
C PRO A 57 5.21 -25.94 17.17
N SER A 58 5.76 -27.07 17.61
CA SER A 58 7.16 -27.40 17.41
C SER A 58 7.41 -28.90 17.44
N ARG A 59 8.51 -29.33 16.81
CA ARG A 59 8.98 -30.71 16.84
C ARG A 59 9.35 -31.22 18.24
N LYS A 60 9.76 -30.33 19.14
CA LYS A 60 10.08 -30.70 20.54
C LYS A 60 8.82 -31.18 21.27
N LEU A 61 7.76 -30.37 21.23
CA LEU A 61 6.48 -30.71 21.88
C LEU A 61 5.84 -31.95 21.27
N TYR A 62 5.96 -32.13 19.95
CA TYR A 62 5.56 -33.38 19.30
C TYR A 62 6.33 -34.60 19.86
N LYS A 63 7.65 -34.51 20.04
CA LYS A 63 8.46 -35.62 20.59
C LYS A 63 8.03 -35.98 22.02
N ASP A 64 7.74 -34.98 22.86
CA ASP A 64 7.27 -35.20 24.23
C ASP A 64 5.88 -35.84 24.26
N HIS A 65 5.00 -35.42 23.35
CA HIS A 65 3.71 -36.07 23.14
C HIS A 65 3.85 -37.52 22.64
N HIS A 66 4.71 -37.77 21.66
CA HIS A 66 4.92 -39.11 21.13
C HIS A 66 5.43 -40.08 22.21
N LYS A 67 6.39 -39.62 23.04
CA LYS A 67 6.90 -40.40 24.18
C LYS A 67 5.85 -40.69 25.26
N SER A 68 4.82 -39.85 25.40
CA SER A 68 3.79 -40.07 26.42
C SER A 68 2.59 -40.85 25.89
N CYS A 69 2.18 -40.64 24.64
CA CYS A 69 0.95 -41.22 24.08
C CYS A 69 1.19 -42.36 23.07
N HIS A 70 2.39 -42.50 22.52
CA HIS A 70 2.70 -43.42 21.40
C HIS A 70 4.01 -44.19 21.63
N GLN A 71 4.27 -44.63 22.88
CA GLN A 71 5.54 -45.23 23.33
C GLN A 71 6.05 -46.41 22.49
N ASN A 72 5.13 -47.21 21.94
CA ASN A 72 5.45 -48.44 21.20
C ASN A 72 5.39 -48.27 19.67
N LEU A 73 5.21 -47.04 19.18
CA LEU A 73 5.12 -46.75 17.75
C LEU A 73 6.39 -46.04 17.29
N THR A 74 6.71 -46.16 16.01
CA THR A 74 7.78 -45.36 15.39
C THR A 74 7.30 -43.92 15.22
N PRO A 75 8.09 -42.89 15.58
CA PRO A 75 7.69 -41.50 15.38
C PRO A 75 7.29 -41.19 13.93
N SER A 76 6.02 -40.85 13.72
CA SER A 76 5.47 -40.42 12.43
C SER A 76 4.71 -39.11 12.57
N CYS A 77 5.07 -38.11 11.76
CA CYS A 77 4.42 -36.81 11.73
C CYS A 77 4.49 -36.15 10.36
N SER A 78 3.52 -35.28 10.08
CA SER A 78 3.47 -34.40 8.90
C SER A 78 3.51 -32.93 9.31
N ARG A 79 3.73 -32.03 8.34
CA ARG A 79 3.66 -30.59 8.62
C ARG A 79 2.21 -30.14 8.80
N GLU A 80 1.99 -29.28 9.79
CA GLU A 80 0.85 -28.38 10.02
C GLU A 80 0.18 -27.79 8.77
N PHE A 81 0.96 -27.35 7.81
CA PHE A 81 0.39 -26.48 6.78
C PHE A 81 1.05 -26.78 5.44
N ASP A 82 1.26 -28.08 5.20
CA ASP A 82 1.78 -28.63 3.95
C ASP A 82 0.92 -28.35 2.70
N TRP A 83 -0.31 -27.89 2.88
CA TRP A 83 -1.22 -27.44 1.82
C TRP A 83 -1.09 -25.95 1.47
N VAL A 84 -0.32 -25.17 2.24
CA VAL A 84 -0.18 -23.73 2.02
C VAL A 84 1.09 -23.45 1.22
N TYR A 85 0.94 -22.65 0.16
CA TYR A 85 2.06 -21.99 -0.50
C TYR A 85 2.00 -20.48 -0.24
N MET A 86 3.01 -19.96 0.45
CA MET A 86 3.12 -18.51 0.70
C MET A 86 3.58 -17.80 -0.56
N ARG A 87 2.89 -16.71 -0.89
CA ARG A 87 3.34 -15.76 -1.90
C ARG A 87 3.58 -14.40 -1.26
N ILE A 88 4.62 -13.76 -1.77
CA ILE A 88 4.89 -12.35 -1.50
C ILE A 88 3.72 -11.54 -2.07
N GLY A 89 3.12 -10.69 -1.24
CA GLY A 89 2.03 -9.81 -1.69
C GLY A 89 2.54 -8.62 -2.50
N ALA A 90 1.60 -7.86 -3.05
CA ALA A 90 1.90 -6.70 -3.89
C ALA A 90 2.69 -5.62 -3.14
N GLY A 91 2.44 -5.45 -1.84
CA GLY A 91 3.11 -4.44 -1.03
C GLY A 91 4.61 -4.66 -0.91
N HIS A 92 5.09 -5.91 -0.91
CA HIS A 92 6.54 -6.16 -0.94
C HIS A 92 7.20 -5.75 -2.24
N TYR A 93 6.54 -5.92 -3.39
CA TYR A 93 7.08 -5.46 -4.66
C TYR A 93 7.19 -3.94 -4.66
N GLU A 94 6.16 -3.25 -4.16
CA GLU A 94 6.17 -1.80 -4.00
C GLU A 94 7.28 -1.33 -3.05
N MET A 95 7.40 -1.94 -1.87
CA MET A 95 8.47 -1.63 -0.91
C MET A 95 9.86 -1.84 -1.50
N ASN A 96 10.06 -2.91 -2.28
CA ASN A 96 11.34 -3.20 -2.91
C ASN A 96 11.65 -2.23 -4.06
N ALA A 97 10.65 -1.89 -4.87
CA ALA A 97 10.78 -0.88 -5.92
C ALA A 97 11.14 0.49 -5.34
N LEU A 98 10.47 0.89 -4.24
CA LEU A 98 10.74 2.13 -3.54
C LEU A 98 12.18 2.17 -2.99
N LYS A 99 12.63 1.08 -2.37
CA LYS A 99 14.02 0.97 -1.89
C LYS A 99 15.03 1.08 -3.04
N ALA A 100 14.79 0.36 -4.13
CA ALA A 100 15.66 0.42 -5.30
C ALA A 100 15.72 1.84 -5.89
N PHE A 101 14.57 2.51 -5.99
CA PHE A 101 14.50 3.91 -6.41
C PHE A 101 15.30 4.82 -5.48
N PHE A 102 15.13 4.67 -4.16
CA PHE A 102 15.86 5.47 -3.17
C PHE A 102 17.36 5.24 -3.24
N GLU A 103 17.82 3.99 -3.40
CA GLU A 103 19.24 3.67 -3.51
C GLU A 103 19.87 4.25 -4.78
N LEU A 104 19.22 4.07 -5.93
CA LEU A 104 19.71 4.57 -7.22
C LEU A 104 19.79 6.10 -7.25
N ASN A 105 18.86 6.75 -6.57
CA ASN A 105 18.71 8.20 -6.61
C ASN A 105 19.17 8.92 -5.33
N TRP A 106 19.80 8.19 -4.41
CA TRP A 106 20.24 8.73 -3.13
C TRP A 106 21.20 9.91 -3.30
N ILE A 107 22.36 9.63 -3.89
CA ILE A 107 23.44 10.61 -4.09
C ILE A 107 23.01 11.74 -5.05
N PRO A 108 22.34 11.44 -6.18
CA PRO A 108 21.91 12.48 -7.10
C PRO A 108 21.08 13.63 -6.51
N TYR A 109 20.09 13.34 -5.66
CA TYR A 109 19.20 14.38 -5.14
C TYR A 109 18.42 14.00 -3.89
N LEU A 110 18.12 12.72 -3.63
CA LEU A 110 17.29 12.37 -2.47
C LEU A 110 18.00 12.68 -1.15
N GLU A 111 19.33 12.53 -1.09
CA GLU A 111 20.11 12.94 0.07
C GLU A 111 19.94 14.44 0.34
N LYS A 112 20.12 15.28 -0.69
CA LYS A 112 20.03 16.73 -0.54
C LYS A 112 18.61 17.18 -0.22
N MET A 113 17.61 16.54 -0.83
CA MET A 113 16.21 16.75 -0.50
C MET A 113 15.93 16.41 0.97
N CYS A 114 16.42 15.27 1.46
CA CYS A 114 16.26 14.89 2.86
C CYS A 114 16.90 15.92 3.80
N GLU A 115 18.09 16.44 3.49
CA GLU A 115 18.70 17.54 4.27
C GLU A 115 17.79 18.78 4.32
N LEU A 116 17.25 19.20 3.18
CA LEU A 116 16.33 20.35 3.09
C LEU A 116 15.03 20.11 3.88
N MET A 117 14.62 18.85 4.03
CA MET A 117 13.47 18.44 4.83
C MET A 117 13.81 18.23 6.33
N GLY A 118 15.05 18.53 6.75
CA GLY A 118 15.47 18.49 8.14
C GLY A 118 16.14 17.19 8.59
N PHE A 119 16.40 16.24 7.68
CA PHE A 119 17.17 15.02 7.96
C PHE A 119 18.68 15.33 7.95
N ASN A 120 19.14 16.06 8.96
CA ASN A 120 20.50 16.61 8.99
C ASN A 120 21.56 15.65 9.57
N SER A 121 21.15 14.60 10.29
CA SER A 121 22.08 13.62 10.86
C SER A 121 22.24 12.40 9.96
N GLU A 122 23.42 11.78 9.99
CA GLU A 122 23.70 10.53 9.26
C GLU A 122 22.71 9.41 9.60
N ASN A 123 22.28 9.31 10.86
CA ASN A 123 21.27 8.33 11.26
C ASN A 123 19.90 8.62 10.65
N ALA A 124 19.48 9.89 10.60
CA ALA A 124 18.21 10.29 9.99
C ALA A 124 18.23 10.07 8.47
N LYS A 125 19.33 10.43 7.81
CA LYS A 125 19.59 10.15 6.39
C LYS A 125 19.56 8.65 6.10
N HIS A 126 20.25 7.85 6.90
CA HIS A 126 20.26 6.40 6.75
C HIS A 126 18.85 5.80 6.96
N PHE A 127 18.09 6.32 7.92
CA PHE A 127 16.70 5.91 8.14
C PHE A 127 15.81 6.19 6.91
N ALA A 128 15.92 7.38 6.32
CA ALA A 128 15.21 7.74 5.09
C ALA A 128 15.66 6.88 3.89
N LYS A 129 16.97 6.74 3.67
CA LYS A 129 17.56 5.96 2.56
C LYS A 129 17.09 4.51 2.55
N THR A 130 17.02 3.89 3.73
CA THR A 130 16.67 2.46 3.85
C THR A 130 15.18 2.17 3.69
N CYS A 131 14.34 3.22 3.58
CA CYS A 131 12.88 3.12 3.50
C CYS A 131 12.31 2.15 4.54
N LYS A 132 12.86 2.18 5.78
CA LYS A 132 12.41 1.30 6.87
C LYS A 132 10.95 1.57 7.23
N ASP A 133 10.57 2.84 7.22
CA ASP A 133 9.19 3.27 7.27
C ASP A 133 8.71 3.52 5.84
N HIS A 134 7.83 2.65 5.36
CA HIS A 134 7.30 2.71 4.01
C HIS A 134 6.42 3.94 3.79
N HIS A 135 5.62 4.34 4.79
CA HIS A 135 4.77 5.53 4.68
C HIS A 135 5.59 6.81 4.59
N LEU A 136 6.64 6.92 5.40
CA LEU A 136 7.57 8.06 5.31
C LEU A 136 8.28 8.09 3.95
N ALA A 137 8.79 6.94 3.50
CA ALA A 137 9.45 6.87 2.20
C ALA A 137 8.51 7.25 1.05
N TRP A 138 7.23 6.87 1.13
CA TRP A 138 6.22 7.30 0.17
C TRP A 138 5.98 8.81 0.22
N GLN A 139 5.88 9.41 1.40
CA GLN A 139 5.72 10.86 1.56
C GLN A 139 6.93 11.64 0.99
N LEU A 140 8.14 11.14 1.22
CA LEU A 140 9.36 11.71 0.64
C LEU A 140 9.34 11.62 -0.90
N LEU A 141 8.91 10.49 -1.46
CA LEU A 141 8.76 10.32 -2.91
C LEU A 141 7.69 11.24 -3.48
N LEU A 142 6.54 11.37 -2.81
CA LEU A 142 5.46 12.27 -3.22
C LEU A 142 5.91 13.73 -3.19
N THR A 143 6.69 14.12 -2.18
CA THR A 143 7.29 15.46 -2.09
C THR A 143 8.20 15.71 -3.28
N PHE A 144 9.08 14.77 -3.61
CA PHE A 144 9.93 14.83 -4.80
C PHE A 144 9.12 14.94 -6.09
N HIS A 145 8.09 14.11 -6.25
CA HIS A 145 7.24 14.09 -7.43
C HIS A 145 6.47 15.41 -7.59
N THR A 146 5.92 15.94 -6.50
CA THR A 146 5.20 17.22 -6.48
C THR A 146 6.13 18.38 -6.82
N ALA A 147 7.33 18.42 -6.25
CA ALA A 147 8.34 19.43 -6.58
C ALA A 147 8.72 19.36 -8.07
N THR A 148 8.93 18.15 -8.59
CA THR A 148 9.22 17.93 -10.02
C THR A 148 8.07 18.40 -10.91
N LEU A 149 6.83 18.09 -10.54
CA LEU A 149 5.64 18.51 -11.29
C LEU A 149 5.50 20.03 -11.33
N ASN A 150 5.73 20.70 -10.19
CA ASN A 150 5.65 22.15 -10.06
C ASN A 150 6.73 22.87 -10.86
N GLU A 151 7.96 22.36 -10.87
CA GLU A 151 9.10 23.00 -11.55
C GLU A 151 9.20 22.66 -13.05
N MET A 152 8.65 21.52 -13.48
CA MET A 152 8.87 21.01 -14.84
C MET A 152 7.58 20.91 -15.66
N VAL A 153 6.50 20.41 -15.08
CA VAL A 153 5.26 20.10 -15.82
C VAL A 153 4.35 21.33 -15.87
N ILE A 154 4.18 22.06 -14.76
CA ILE A 154 3.37 23.28 -14.75
C ILE A 154 3.93 24.34 -15.72
N PRO A 155 5.25 24.63 -15.75
CA PRO A 155 5.80 25.57 -16.72
C PRO A 155 5.63 25.10 -18.17
N PHE A 156 5.74 23.80 -18.41
CA PHE A 156 5.45 23.22 -19.73
C PHE A 156 3.99 23.45 -20.14
N VAL A 157 3.02 23.11 -19.30
CA VAL A 157 1.60 23.31 -19.59
C VAL A 157 1.29 24.80 -19.82
N ARG A 158 1.85 25.69 -19.00
CA ARG A 158 1.72 27.15 -19.21
C ARG A 158 2.32 27.59 -20.55
N SER A 159 3.45 27.03 -20.96
CA SER A 159 4.06 27.34 -22.26
C SER A 159 3.15 26.92 -23.41
N LEU A 160 2.51 25.74 -23.33
CA LEU A 160 1.55 25.25 -24.32
C LEU A 160 0.30 26.11 -24.37
N MET A 161 -0.21 26.56 -23.22
CA MET A 161 -1.36 27.47 -23.16
C MET A 161 -1.06 28.81 -23.83
N ASN A 162 0.19 29.28 -23.77
CA ASN A 162 0.61 30.52 -24.42
C ASN A 162 0.80 30.36 -25.93
N THR A 163 1.26 29.20 -26.41
CA THR A 163 1.48 28.93 -27.84
C THR A 163 0.29 28.27 -28.52
N ASN A 164 -0.70 27.82 -27.74
CA ASN A 164 -1.85 27.03 -28.15
C ASN A 164 -1.46 25.71 -28.85
N ASP A 165 -0.37 25.08 -28.37
CA ASP A 165 0.14 23.80 -28.87
C ASP A 165 -0.43 22.61 -28.10
N GLU A 166 -0.42 21.42 -28.73
CA GLU A 166 -0.84 20.19 -28.06
C GLU A 166 0.21 19.64 -27.08
N PRO A 167 -0.23 19.04 -25.95
CA PRO A 167 0.65 18.39 -24.99
C PRO A 167 1.14 17.03 -25.49
N THR A 168 2.14 17.06 -26.36
CA THR A 168 2.83 15.86 -26.85
C THR A 168 4.16 15.63 -26.12
N VAL A 169 4.64 14.39 -26.12
CA VAL A 169 5.96 14.01 -25.57
C VAL A 169 7.09 14.78 -26.28
N GLU A 170 6.99 14.96 -27.60
CA GLU A 170 7.95 15.75 -28.38
C GLU A 170 7.97 17.22 -27.97
N ASN A 171 6.80 17.82 -27.75
CA ASN A 171 6.70 19.21 -27.29
C ASN A 171 7.27 19.36 -25.87
N TYR A 172 7.03 18.39 -24.98
CA TYR A 172 7.66 18.38 -23.66
C TYR A 172 9.18 18.34 -23.76
N PHE A 173 9.75 17.51 -24.62
CA PHE A 173 11.20 17.44 -24.80
C PHE A 173 11.78 18.70 -25.43
N LYS A 174 11.06 19.33 -26.37
CA LYS A 174 11.48 20.61 -26.97
C LYS A 174 11.49 21.73 -25.91
N PHE A 175 10.43 21.82 -25.12
CA PHE A 175 10.35 22.74 -23.98
C PHE A 175 11.47 22.47 -22.98
N TYR A 176 11.64 21.22 -22.55
CA TYR A 176 12.68 20.82 -21.59
C TYR A 176 14.08 21.22 -22.05
N LYS A 177 14.44 20.97 -23.32
CA LYS A 177 15.77 21.35 -23.86
C LYS A 177 15.99 22.87 -23.83
N GLN A 178 14.95 23.65 -24.12
CA GLN A 178 15.00 25.11 -24.05
C GLN A 178 15.07 25.60 -22.60
N PHE A 179 14.28 24.99 -21.71
CA PHE A 179 14.22 25.30 -20.29
C PHE A 179 15.54 24.94 -19.57
N GLN A 180 16.17 23.82 -19.93
CA GLN A 180 17.49 23.40 -19.47
C GLN A 180 18.59 24.37 -19.94
N ALA A 181 18.50 24.87 -21.18
CA ALA A 181 19.46 25.87 -21.68
C ALA A 181 19.37 27.20 -20.91
N GLN A 182 18.22 27.49 -20.30
CA GLN A 182 18.00 28.67 -19.46
C GLN A 182 18.35 28.43 -17.99
N ASN A 183 18.24 27.18 -17.50
CA ASN A 183 18.64 26.80 -16.14
C ASN A 183 19.23 25.36 -16.11
N PRO A 184 20.56 25.20 -15.97
CA PRO A 184 21.23 23.91 -16.05
C PRO A 184 20.90 22.95 -14.88
N ASN A 185 20.30 23.44 -13.78
CA ASN A 185 19.91 22.61 -12.64
C ASN A 185 18.80 21.60 -12.97
N HIS A 186 18.05 21.81 -14.06
CA HIS A 186 16.94 20.93 -14.46
C HIS A 186 17.35 19.73 -15.33
N ALA A 187 18.65 19.56 -15.61
CA ALA A 187 19.21 18.55 -16.52
C ALA A 187 19.03 17.09 -16.07
N TYR A 188 18.74 16.83 -14.78
CA TYR A 188 19.01 15.53 -14.16
C TYR A 188 17.86 14.52 -14.27
N LEU A 189 16.61 14.97 -14.35
CA LEU A 189 15.44 14.08 -14.51
C LEU A 189 15.47 13.29 -15.84
N HIS A 190 16.06 13.89 -16.89
CA HIS A 190 16.27 13.21 -18.17
C HIS A 190 17.34 12.12 -18.12
N LEU A 191 18.35 12.24 -17.24
CA LEU A 191 19.39 11.22 -17.08
C LEU A 191 18.77 9.93 -16.52
N GLN A 192 17.80 10.02 -15.61
CA GLN A 192 17.17 8.84 -15.04
C GLN A 192 16.42 8.00 -16.07
N TYR A 193 15.54 8.60 -16.89
CA TYR A 193 14.83 7.86 -17.93
C TYR A 193 15.76 7.27 -18.99
N LYS A 194 16.86 7.97 -19.30
CA LYS A 194 17.81 7.56 -20.34
C LYS A 194 18.81 6.50 -19.87
N PHE A 195 19.13 6.46 -18.57
CA PHE A 195 20.07 5.50 -17.97
C PHE A 195 19.37 4.42 -17.13
N MET A 196 18.02 4.42 -17.06
CA MET A 196 17.27 3.35 -16.41
C MET A 196 17.47 2.03 -17.16
N PRO A 197 17.89 0.95 -16.50
CA PRO A 197 18.02 -0.37 -17.12
C PRO A 197 16.69 -0.79 -17.78
N GLU A 198 16.77 -1.44 -18.94
CA GLU A 198 15.58 -1.81 -19.73
C GLU A 198 14.62 -2.70 -18.94
N GLU A 199 15.14 -3.53 -18.04
CA GLU A 199 14.36 -4.42 -17.18
C GLU A 199 13.52 -3.65 -16.16
N VAL A 200 14.06 -2.55 -15.63
CA VAL A 200 13.34 -1.66 -14.70
C VAL A 200 12.30 -0.85 -15.46
N LYS A 201 12.64 -0.40 -16.68
CA LYS A 201 11.72 0.32 -17.57
C LYS A 201 10.51 -0.54 -17.96
N ALA A 202 10.75 -1.78 -18.37
CA ALA A 202 9.69 -2.73 -18.68
C ALA A 202 8.83 -3.05 -17.45
N CYS A 203 9.41 -3.14 -16.26
CA CYS A 203 8.64 -3.34 -15.02
C CYS A 203 7.78 -2.12 -14.69
N TRP A 204 8.32 -0.92 -14.84
CA TRP A 204 7.60 0.33 -14.60
C TRP A 204 6.41 0.48 -15.57
N ASP A 205 6.65 0.39 -16.88
CA ASP A 205 5.63 0.58 -17.92
C ASP A 205 4.47 -0.44 -17.83
N ASN A 206 4.74 -1.65 -17.34
CA ASN A 206 3.73 -2.70 -17.16
C ASN A 206 2.90 -2.58 -15.87
N ASN A 207 3.37 -1.82 -14.88
CA ASN A 207 2.76 -1.76 -13.54
C ASN A 207 2.27 -0.35 -13.16
N THR A 208 2.59 0.69 -13.93
CA THR A 208 2.03 2.03 -13.75
C THR A 208 0.69 2.17 -14.47
N SER A 209 -0.38 1.63 -13.87
CA SER A 209 -1.73 2.10 -14.16
C SER A 209 -2.63 1.95 -12.94
N PHE A 210 -3.32 3.03 -12.53
CA PHE A 210 -4.38 2.98 -11.53
C PHE A 210 -5.63 3.72 -12.02
N SER A 211 -6.81 3.12 -11.79
CA SER A 211 -8.13 3.70 -12.10
C SER A 211 -9.16 3.20 -11.08
N VAL A 212 -9.91 4.14 -10.49
CA VAL A 212 -10.96 3.90 -9.48
C VAL A 212 -12.36 4.00 -10.07
N SER A 213 -12.51 4.58 -11.26
CA SER A 213 -13.80 4.79 -11.93
C SER A 213 -14.16 3.69 -12.94
N GLY A 214 -13.31 2.67 -13.09
CA GLY A 214 -13.36 1.74 -14.22
C GLY A 214 -12.97 2.38 -15.56
N ASN A 215 -12.67 3.68 -15.59
CA ASN A 215 -12.18 4.39 -16.76
C ASN A 215 -10.67 4.61 -16.64
N LYS A 216 -9.89 3.93 -17.50
CA LYS A 216 -8.42 3.89 -17.48
C LYS A 216 -7.73 5.25 -17.71
N SER A 217 -8.50 6.30 -18.03
CA SER A 217 -8.02 7.63 -18.39
C SER A 217 -8.05 8.66 -17.26
N LYS A 218 -8.62 8.32 -16.09
CA LYS A 218 -8.62 9.17 -14.90
C LYS A 218 -7.82 8.48 -13.79
N GLY A 219 -6.52 8.76 -13.74
CA GLY A 219 -5.64 8.32 -12.67
C GLY A 219 -6.08 8.94 -11.35
N GLN A 220 -6.68 8.12 -10.48
CA GLN A 220 -7.02 8.48 -9.11
C GLN A 220 -6.35 7.44 -8.23
N ASP A 221 -5.45 7.91 -7.38
CA ASP A 221 -4.67 7.04 -6.49
C ASP A 221 -5.45 6.71 -5.21
N LEU A 222 -5.05 5.63 -4.54
CA LEU A 222 -5.75 5.08 -3.38
C LEU A 222 -5.75 6.06 -2.18
N ASP A 223 -4.75 6.92 -2.12
CA ASP A 223 -4.62 8.00 -1.15
C ASP A 223 -5.74 9.03 -1.29
N PHE A 224 -6.20 9.36 -2.50
CA PHE A 224 -7.32 10.26 -2.76
C PHE A 224 -8.63 9.70 -2.19
N ILE A 225 -8.90 8.41 -2.40
CA ILE A 225 -10.11 7.75 -1.84
C ILE A 225 -10.06 7.73 -0.31
N LEU A 226 -8.90 7.40 0.24
CA LEU A 226 -8.70 7.33 1.69
C LEU A 226 -8.74 8.72 2.32
N GLU A 227 -8.25 9.75 1.63
CA GLU A 227 -8.32 11.14 2.07
C GLU A 227 -9.75 11.66 2.07
N GLU A 228 -10.55 11.38 1.04
CA GLU A 228 -11.97 11.76 1.03
C GLU A 228 -12.75 11.05 2.13
N LYS A 229 -12.51 9.75 2.34
CA LYS A 229 -13.14 9.01 3.45
C LYS A 229 -12.68 9.53 4.81
N ASN A 230 -11.40 9.89 4.97
CA ASN A 230 -10.90 10.52 6.19
C ASN A 230 -11.49 11.91 6.42
N LYS A 231 -11.67 12.73 5.38
CA LYS A 231 -12.35 14.03 5.47
C LYS A 231 -13.79 13.87 5.94
N ALA A 232 -14.52 12.90 5.37
CA ALA A 232 -15.88 12.61 5.78
C ALA A 232 -15.95 12.14 7.24
N ILE A 233 -15.04 11.26 7.69
CA ILE A 233 -14.98 10.80 9.08
C ILE A 233 -14.66 11.97 10.03
N ASN A 234 -13.71 12.83 9.67
CA ASN A 234 -13.28 13.96 10.51
C ASN A 234 -14.39 14.98 10.78
N GLN A 235 -15.37 15.11 9.88
CA GLN A 235 -16.53 16.00 10.08
C GLN A 235 -17.44 15.56 11.23
N TYR A 236 -17.39 14.28 11.61
CA TYR A 236 -18.24 13.71 12.67
C TYR A 236 -17.49 13.47 13.98
N LEU A 237 -16.18 13.77 14.03
CA LEU A 237 -15.40 13.64 15.26
C LEU A 237 -15.68 14.81 16.22
N PRO A 238 -15.72 14.57 17.54
CA PRO A 238 -15.96 15.62 18.51
C PRO A 238 -14.80 16.63 18.56
N SER A 239 -15.13 17.91 18.43
CA SER A 239 -14.16 19.01 18.45
C SER A 239 -13.52 19.18 19.83
N GLY A 240 -12.19 19.34 19.88
CA GLY A 240 -11.47 19.75 21.09
C GLY A 240 -10.99 18.63 22.02
N SER A 241 -11.12 17.36 21.64
CA SER A 241 -10.50 16.23 22.34
C SER A 241 -10.02 15.16 21.36
N VAL A 242 -8.99 14.40 21.74
CA VAL A 242 -8.53 13.25 20.95
C VAL A 242 -9.61 12.16 21.05
N PRO A 243 -10.25 11.76 19.94
CA PRO A 243 -11.33 10.77 19.98
C PRO A 243 -10.81 9.40 20.42
N SER A 244 -11.59 8.68 21.23
CA SER A 244 -11.24 7.31 21.64
C SER A 244 -11.38 6.33 20.48
N ASP A 245 -10.72 5.16 20.58
CA ASP A 245 -10.83 4.09 19.59
C ASP A 245 -12.29 3.62 19.38
N GLU A 246 -13.10 3.67 20.43
CA GLU A 246 -14.53 3.34 20.36
C GLU A 246 -15.32 4.39 19.58
N THR A 247 -15.01 5.68 19.77
CA THR A 247 -15.58 6.78 18.98
C THR A 247 -15.21 6.67 17.50
N TRP A 248 -13.94 6.39 17.20
CA TRP A 248 -13.47 6.13 15.84
C TRP A 248 -14.20 4.97 15.19
N ARG A 249 -14.30 3.84 15.89
CA ARG A 249 -14.97 2.64 15.39
C ARG A 249 -16.45 2.89 15.11
N ASN A 250 -17.14 3.56 16.02
CA ASN A 250 -18.57 3.86 15.87
C ASN A 250 -18.84 4.79 14.68
N ILE A 251 -18.01 5.82 14.46
CA ILE A 251 -18.17 6.74 13.32
C ILE A 251 -17.84 6.03 12.01
N CYS A 252 -16.73 5.30 11.94
CA CYS A 252 -16.33 4.56 10.74
C CYS A 252 -17.38 3.50 10.34
N CYS A 253 -17.96 2.77 11.31
CA CYS A 253 -18.97 1.76 11.03
C CYS A 253 -20.32 2.36 10.59
N ASN A 254 -20.67 3.54 11.11
CA ASN A 254 -21.95 4.17 10.80
C ASN A 254 -21.89 5.16 9.61
N LEU A 255 -20.69 5.53 9.14
CA LEU A 255 -20.49 6.51 8.07
C LEU A 255 -21.32 6.18 6.82
N LYS A 256 -21.31 4.93 6.37
CA LYS A 256 -22.07 4.48 5.20
C LYS A 256 -23.59 4.65 5.39
N PHE A 257 -24.07 4.43 6.62
CA PHE A 257 -25.48 4.61 6.95
C PHE A 257 -25.86 6.10 6.98
N PHE A 258 -24.98 6.97 7.48
CA PHE A 258 -25.15 8.42 7.45
C PHE A 258 -25.12 8.99 6.03
N GLU A 259 -24.19 8.55 5.18
CA GLU A 259 -24.12 8.91 3.75
C GLU A 259 -25.44 8.52 3.05
N THR A 260 -25.96 7.31 3.31
CA THR A 260 -27.22 6.82 2.74
C THR A 260 -28.43 7.67 3.19
N ILE A 261 -28.46 8.11 4.45
CA ILE A 261 -29.53 9.00 4.95
C ILE A 261 -29.42 10.38 4.32
N GLN A 262 -28.21 10.95 4.24
CA GLN A 262 -27.98 12.26 3.61
C GLN A 262 -28.40 12.27 2.15
N GLU A 263 -28.07 11.23 1.39
CA GLU A 263 -28.50 11.09 -0.02
C GLU A 263 -30.02 11.07 -0.14
N LYS A 264 -30.70 10.25 0.67
CA LYS A 264 -32.17 10.19 0.68
C LYS A 264 -32.82 11.51 1.11
N LEU A 265 -32.23 12.19 2.08
CA LEU A 265 -32.74 13.47 2.59
C LEU A 265 -32.53 14.58 1.55
N ALA A 266 -31.39 14.60 0.86
CA ALA A 266 -31.12 15.50 -0.25
C ALA A 266 -32.09 15.27 -1.42
N GLU A 267 -32.40 14.01 -1.74
CA GLU A 267 -33.39 13.63 -2.75
C GLU A 267 -34.81 14.11 -2.37
N ILE A 268 -35.23 13.91 -1.12
CA ILE A 268 -36.52 14.39 -0.60
C ILE A 268 -36.62 15.92 -0.63
N LEU A 269 -35.52 16.62 -0.35
CA LEU A 269 -35.46 18.09 -0.36
C LEU A 269 -35.23 18.70 -1.75
N GLY A 270 -35.14 17.88 -2.80
CA GLY A 270 -34.89 18.34 -4.17
C GLY A 270 -33.50 18.94 -4.40
N LEU A 271 -32.54 18.64 -3.51
CA LEU A 271 -31.15 19.07 -3.61
C LEU A 271 -30.40 18.07 -4.51
N GLY A 272 -30.47 18.27 -5.82
CA GLY A 272 -29.69 17.47 -6.78
C GLY A 272 -28.18 17.56 -6.50
N GLN A 273 -27.46 16.45 -6.66
CA GLN A 273 -26.00 16.39 -6.48
C GLN A 273 -25.29 17.35 -7.45
N GLN A 274 -24.91 18.53 -6.95
CA GLN A 274 -23.84 19.32 -7.53
C GLN A 274 -22.56 19.02 -6.76
N SER A 275 -21.68 18.26 -7.40
CA SER A 275 -20.27 18.16 -7.04
C SER A 275 -19.60 19.50 -7.31
N ASP A 276 -19.25 20.26 -6.27
CA ASP A 276 -17.94 20.91 -6.22
C ASP A 276 -17.59 21.42 -4.82
N TYR A 277 -16.30 21.39 -4.55
CA TYR A 277 -15.67 21.76 -3.29
C TYR A 277 -15.99 23.19 -2.85
N GLY A 278 -16.53 23.34 -1.64
CA GLY A 278 -16.64 24.64 -0.97
C GLY A 278 -17.58 24.60 0.23
N THR A 279 -17.04 24.85 1.42
CA THR A 279 -17.84 25.12 2.63
C THR A 279 -18.83 26.26 2.35
N LYS A 280 -20.12 25.95 2.20
CA LYS A 280 -21.17 26.97 2.30
C LYS A 280 -21.57 27.07 3.77
N LEU A 281 -21.12 28.14 4.43
CA LEU A 281 -21.78 28.66 5.63
C LEU A 281 -23.23 28.96 5.25
N ILE A 282 -24.16 28.18 5.78
CA ILE A 282 -25.58 28.55 5.79
C ILE A 282 -25.80 29.28 7.10
N ASP A 283 -25.92 30.60 7.02
CA ASP A 283 -26.41 31.43 8.13
C ASP A 283 -27.91 31.18 8.27
N ILE A 284 -28.29 30.48 9.34
CA ILE A 284 -29.70 30.32 9.74
C ILE A 284 -30.01 31.36 10.82
N SER A 285 -29.67 32.63 10.56
CA SER A 285 -30.38 33.74 11.18
C SER A 285 -31.56 34.11 10.29
N MET A 286 -32.72 33.54 10.59
CA MET A 286 -33.98 34.20 10.31
C MET A 286 -34.80 34.29 11.60
N ARG A 287 -35.28 35.52 11.80
CA ARG A 287 -36.16 36.01 12.87
C ARG A 287 -37.44 35.20 13.02
#